data_AF-S7HRK7-F1
#
_entry.id   AF-S7HRK7-F1
#
_cell.length_a   1.000
_cell.length_b   1.000
_cell.length_c   1.000
_cell.angle_alpha   90.00
_cell.angle_beta   90.00
_cell.angle_gamma   90.00
#
_symmetry.space_group_name_H-M   'P 1'
#
loop_
_entity.id
_entity.type
_entity.pdbx_description
1 polymer ?
#
loop_
_entity_poly.entity_id
_entity_poly.type
_entity_poly.pdbx_seq_one_letter_code
_entity_poly.pdbx_strand_id
1 'polypeptide(L)'
;MDTLRKIVPPANFATTEAKINSFAAAYGTILYFDDTTIVDNMASQFPLYAKNFPIWAQQANGMMQFAVWTALTDLGLGVNLQHYNPLIDDEVKKLTGVPKEWQLIAQMPFGHPTEPPKPIVKVPIEERVKVLQ
;
A
#
# COMPACT_ATOMS: atom_id res chain seq x y z
N MET A 1 1.67 -11.36 -14.66
CA MET A 1 1.27 -12.75 -14.33
C MET A 1 2.47 -13.69 -14.24
N ASP A 2 3.44 -13.59 -15.15
CA ASP A 2 4.60 -14.50 -15.20
C ASP A 2 5.46 -14.49 -13.92
N THR A 3 5.64 -13.33 -13.30
CA THR A 3 6.37 -13.19 -12.03
C THR A 3 5.68 -13.96 -10.89
N LEU A 4 4.35 -13.96 -10.83
CA LEU A 4 3.60 -14.72 -9.84
C LEU A 4 3.59 -16.23 -10.12
N ARG A 5 3.59 -16.67 -11.40
CA ARG A 5 3.62 -18.10 -11.77
C ARG A 5 4.86 -18.82 -11.25
N LYS A 6 5.97 -18.10 -11.07
CA LYS A 6 7.23 -18.64 -10.55
C LYS A 6 7.21 -18.89 -9.03
N ILE A 7 6.28 -18.25 -8.31
CA ILE A 7 6.27 -18.20 -6.85
C ILE A 7 5.06 -18.95 -6.27
N VAL A 8 3.90 -18.80 -6.92
CA VAL A 8 2.65 -19.39 -6.45
C VAL A 8 2.58 -20.85 -6.90
N PRO A 9 2.32 -21.80 -5.99
CA PRO A 9 2.11 -23.20 -6.36
C PRO A 9 1.04 -23.35 -7.44
N PRO A 10 1.22 -24.24 -8.44
CA PRO A 10 0.27 -24.37 -9.56
C PRO A 10 -1.18 -24.58 -9.12
N ALA A 11 -1.41 -25.35 -8.05
CA ALA A 11 -2.74 -25.62 -7.50
C ALA A 11 -3.49 -24.35 -7.01
N ASN A 12 -2.75 -23.30 -6.63
CA ASN A 12 -3.30 -22.06 -6.10
C ASN A 12 -3.32 -20.93 -7.14
N PHE A 13 -2.75 -21.15 -8.33
CA PHE A 13 -2.54 -20.07 -9.30
C PHE A 13 -3.86 -19.50 -9.84
N ALA A 14 -4.86 -20.35 -10.10
CA ALA A 14 -6.16 -19.91 -10.60
C ALA A 14 -6.84 -18.89 -9.67
N THR A 15 -6.77 -19.10 -8.35
CA THR A 15 -7.30 -18.16 -7.36
C THR A 15 -6.52 -16.85 -7.36
N THR A 16 -5.19 -16.90 -7.45
CA THR A 16 -4.36 -15.70 -7.55
C THR A 16 -4.66 -14.92 -8.82
N GLU A 17 -4.78 -15.59 -9.96
CA GLU A 17 -5.10 -14.99 -11.25
C GLU A 17 -6.47 -14.31 -11.21
N ALA A 18 -7.49 -14.98 -10.68
CA ALA A 18 -8.82 -14.39 -10.49
C ALA A 18 -8.76 -13.14 -9.59
N LYS A 19 -7.94 -13.17 -8.52
CA LYS A 19 -7.76 -12.03 -7.63
C LYS A 19 -7.09 -10.84 -8.34
N ILE A 20 -6.02 -11.07 -9.10
CA ILE A 20 -5.37 -10.01 -9.87
C ILE A 20 -6.31 -9.44 -10.94
N ASN A 21 -7.08 -10.29 -11.62
CA ASN A 21 -8.07 -9.84 -12.60
C ASN A 21 -9.15 -8.97 -11.95
N SER A 22 -9.56 -9.27 -10.70
CA SER A 22 -10.49 -8.42 -9.96
C SER A 22 -9.93 -7.02 -9.67
N PHE A 23 -8.61 -6.89 -9.48
CA PHE A 23 -7.97 -5.59 -9.31
C PHE A 23 -7.83 -4.85 -10.64
N ALA A 24 -7.48 -5.56 -11.71
CA ALA A 24 -7.34 -4.99 -13.06
C ALA A 24 -8.67 -4.49 -13.64
N ALA A 25 -9.80 -4.99 -13.16
CA ALA A 25 -11.14 -4.52 -13.53
C ALA A 25 -11.52 -3.16 -12.89
N ALA A 26 -10.72 -2.64 -11.95
CA ALA A 26 -10.92 -1.32 -11.36
C ALA A 26 -10.59 -0.20 -12.37
N TYR A 27 -10.94 1.05 -12.06
CA TYR A 27 -10.66 2.19 -12.95
C TYR A 27 -9.17 2.51 -13.06
N GLY A 28 -8.44 2.28 -11.97
CA GLY A 28 -7.00 2.49 -11.92
C GLY A 28 -6.41 1.95 -10.63
N THR A 29 -5.09 2.12 -10.51
CA THR A 29 -4.34 1.77 -9.30
C THR A 29 -3.40 2.90 -8.94
N ILE A 30 -3.47 3.36 -7.69
CA ILE A 30 -2.52 4.33 -7.13
C ILE A 30 -1.33 3.55 -6.58
N LEU A 31 -0.11 3.97 -6.94
CA LEU A 31 1.14 3.38 -6.45
C LEU A 31 1.78 4.34 -5.46
N TYR A 32 2.02 3.88 -4.24
CA TYR A 32 2.61 4.70 -3.17
C TYR A 32 4.08 4.38 -3.01
N PHE A 33 4.92 5.41 -3.00
CA PHE A 33 6.36 5.27 -2.84
C PHE A 33 6.89 6.14 -1.70
N ASP A 34 7.99 5.70 -1.09
CA ASP A 34 8.86 6.55 -0.28
C ASP A 34 10.16 6.82 -1.03
N ASP A 35 10.65 8.06 -1.02
CA ASP A 35 11.96 8.40 -1.55
C ASP A 35 13.04 8.16 -0.49
N THR A 36 13.83 7.10 -0.64
CA THR A 36 14.82 6.73 0.36
C THR A 36 15.94 7.76 0.47
N THR A 37 16.21 8.56 -0.57
CA THR A 37 17.25 9.60 -0.50
C THR A 37 16.89 10.69 0.50
N ILE A 38 15.61 11.06 0.57
CA ILE A 38 15.13 12.07 1.52
C ILE A 38 15.24 11.51 2.94
N VAL A 39 14.85 10.25 3.13
CA VAL A 39 14.94 9.56 4.43
C VAL A 39 16.40 9.49 4.91
N ASP A 40 17.31 9.06 4.05
CA ASP A 40 18.75 8.93 4.37
C ASP A 40 19.40 10.29 4.64
N ASN A 41 19.02 11.32 3.87
CA ASN A 41 19.50 12.69 4.07
C ASN A 41 19.02 13.24 5.41
N MET A 42 17.75 13.05 5.76
CA MET A 42 17.21 13.47 7.06
C MET A 42 17.90 12.73 8.21
N ALA A 43 18.13 11.43 8.08
CA ALA A 43 18.86 10.64 9.07
C ALA A 43 20.31 11.10 9.25
N SER A 44 20.97 11.49 8.17
CA SER A 44 22.33 12.03 8.19
C SER A 44 22.41 13.42 8.82
N GLN A 45 21.42 14.29 8.56
CA GLN A 45 21.34 15.65 9.13
C GLN A 45 21.00 15.64 10.62
N PHE A 46 20.24 14.65 11.09
CA PHE A 46 19.83 14.53 12.49
C PHE A 46 20.20 13.16 13.08
N PRO A 47 21.50 12.89 13.33
CA PRO A 47 21.98 11.56 13.74
C PRO A 47 21.30 10.99 15.00
N LEU A 48 20.92 11.85 15.95
CA LEU A 48 20.24 11.44 17.17
C LEU A 48 18.89 10.75 16.89
N TYR A 49 18.23 11.11 15.78
CA TYR A 49 16.94 10.57 15.36
C TYR A 49 17.04 9.69 14.12
N ALA A 50 18.25 9.35 13.67
CA ALA A 50 18.49 8.63 12.41
C ALA A 50 17.60 7.38 12.26
N LYS A 51 17.47 6.59 13.34
CA LYS A 51 16.65 5.37 13.35
C LYS A 51 15.15 5.62 13.24
N ASN A 52 14.68 6.83 13.51
CA ASN A 52 13.27 7.17 13.47
C ASN A 52 12.80 7.59 12.07
N PHE A 53 13.67 8.15 11.22
CA PHE A 53 13.24 8.64 9.90
C PHE A 53 12.64 7.56 9.00
N PRO A 54 13.17 6.33 8.92
CA PRO A 54 12.49 5.26 8.18
C PRO A 54 11.10 4.92 8.74
N ILE A 55 10.93 4.98 10.07
CA ILE A 55 9.65 4.72 10.73
C ILE A 55 8.66 5.85 10.42
N TRP A 56 9.11 7.10 10.50
CA TRP A 56 8.28 8.26 10.21
C TRP A 56 7.90 8.36 8.73
N ALA A 57 8.77 7.93 7.81
CA ALA A 57 8.45 7.81 6.39
C ALA A 57 7.28 6.84 6.18
N GLN A 58 7.35 5.64 6.77
CA GLN A 58 6.26 4.66 6.72
C GLN A 58 4.96 5.18 7.34
N GLN A 59 5.04 5.89 8.48
CA GLN A 59 3.87 6.52 9.10
C GLN A 59 3.26 7.60 8.19
N ALA A 60 4.10 8.46 7.59
CA ALA A 60 3.65 9.48 6.65
C ALA A 60 2.98 8.88 5.42
N ASN A 61 3.56 7.80 4.87
CA ASN A 61 2.98 7.06 3.76
C ASN A 61 1.61 6.45 4.14
N GLY A 62 1.52 5.82 5.30
CA GLY A 62 0.25 5.29 5.82
C GLY A 62 -0.82 6.35 6.04
N MET A 63 -0.45 7.53 6.55
CA MET A 63 -1.37 8.67 6.68
C MET A 63 -1.85 9.17 5.31
N MET A 64 -0.96 9.26 4.33
CA MET A 64 -1.32 9.64 2.96
C MET A 64 -2.26 8.61 2.31
N GLN A 65 -1.96 7.32 2.43
CA GLN A 65 -2.81 6.24 1.94
C GLN A 65 -4.21 6.31 2.55
N PHE A 66 -4.32 6.52 3.87
CA PHE A 66 -5.60 6.67 4.55
C PHE A 66 -6.38 7.90 4.05
N ALA A 67 -5.71 9.05 3.93
CA ALA A 67 -6.36 10.28 3.45
C ALA A 67 -6.91 10.12 2.02
N VAL A 68 -6.13 9.53 1.11
CA VAL A 68 -6.56 9.27 -0.26
C VAL A 68 -7.70 8.24 -0.30
N TRP A 69 -7.62 7.17 0.49
CA TRP A 69 -8.70 6.21 0.64
C TRP A 69 -9.99 6.92 1.03
N THR A 70 -9.97 7.71 2.11
CA THR A 70 -11.16 8.42 2.61
C THR A 70 -11.74 9.36 1.55
N ALA A 71 -10.88 10.14 0.87
CA ALA A 71 -11.32 11.05 -0.18
C ALA A 71 -12.00 10.31 -1.36
N LEU A 72 -11.46 9.16 -1.78
CA LEU A 72 -12.07 8.36 -2.85
C LEU A 72 -13.41 7.77 -2.39
N THR A 73 -13.51 7.29 -1.15
CA THR A 73 -14.76 6.74 -0.62
C THR A 73 -15.84 7.81 -0.43
N ASP A 74 -15.47 9.04 -0.08
CA ASP A 74 -16.41 10.17 0.01
C ASP A 74 -17.00 10.54 -1.36
N LEU A 75 -16.25 10.28 -2.43
CA LEU A 75 -16.73 10.39 -3.82
C LEU A 75 -17.55 9.18 -4.28
N GLY A 76 -17.83 8.22 -3.40
CA GLY A 76 -18.59 7.01 -3.70
C GLY A 76 -17.80 5.91 -4.40
N LEU A 77 -16.47 5.99 -4.43
CA LEU A 77 -15.61 4.96 -5.03
C LEU A 77 -15.26 3.86 -4.04
N GLY A 78 -15.15 2.64 -4.56
CA GLY A 78 -14.65 1.48 -3.85
C GLY A 78 -13.14 1.40 -4.01
N VAL A 79 -12.44 1.05 -2.93
CA VAL A 79 -10.99 0.94 -2.92
C VAL A 79 -10.55 -0.26 -2.09
N ASN A 80 -9.37 -0.78 -2.37
CA ASN A 80 -8.67 -1.72 -1.50
C ASN A 80 -7.16 -1.44 -1.55
N LEU A 81 -6.41 -1.92 -0.56
CA LEU A 81 -4.96 -1.72 -0.47
C LEU A 81 -4.24 -3.07 -0.55
N GLN A 82 -3.27 -3.17 -1.44
CA GLN A 82 -2.50 -4.37 -1.76
C GLN A 82 -1.00 -4.12 -1.54
N HIS A 83 -0.28 -5.22 -1.29
CA HIS A 83 1.16 -5.22 -1.06
C HIS A 83 1.81 -6.36 -1.86
N TYR A 84 1.97 -6.16 -3.17
CA TYR A 84 2.72 -7.07 -4.05
C TYR A 84 4.21 -6.73 -4.13
N ASN A 85 4.63 -5.62 -3.55
CA ASN A 85 6.02 -5.31 -3.28
C ASN A 85 6.64 -6.37 -2.33
N PRO A 86 7.93 -6.72 -2.50
CA PRO A 86 8.85 -6.20 -3.50
C PRO A 86 8.80 -6.94 -4.86
N LEU A 87 7.87 -7.89 -5.05
CA LEU A 87 7.88 -8.81 -6.20
C LEU A 87 7.73 -8.11 -7.56
N ILE A 88 7.07 -6.95 -7.58
CA ILE A 88 6.76 -6.20 -8.79
C ILE A 88 7.58 -4.90 -8.93
N ASP A 89 8.46 -4.61 -7.97
CA ASP A 89 9.12 -3.30 -7.85
C ASP A 89 9.90 -2.93 -9.12
N ASP A 90 10.74 -3.83 -9.61
CA ASP A 90 11.58 -3.58 -10.79
C ASP A 90 10.75 -3.33 -12.05
N GLU A 91 9.69 -4.13 -12.25
CA GLU A 91 8.78 -3.99 -13.39
C GLU A 91 7.99 -2.68 -13.31
N VAL A 92 7.49 -2.34 -12.13
CA VAL A 92 6.76 -1.09 -11.87
C VAL A 92 7.66 0.12 -12.10
N LYS A 93 8.89 0.11 -11.59
CA LYS A 93 9.86 1.20 -11.80
C LYS A 93 10.18 1.38 -13.28
N LYS A 94 10.41 0.29 -14.00
CA LYS A 94 10.64 0.32 -15.45
C LYS A 94 9.45 0.89 -16.23
N LEU A 95 8.22 0.54 -15.84
CA LEU A 95 7.01 0.99 -16.51
C LEU A 95 6.72 2.48 -16.25
N THR A 96 6.90 2.92 -15.02
CA THR A 96 6.53 4.27 -14.57
C THR A 96 7.63 5.30 -14.77
N GLY A 97 8.89 4.86 -14.87
CA GLY A 97 10.05 5.76 -15.00
C GLY A 97 10.39 6.50 -13.70
N VAL A 98 9.86 6.08 -12.55
CA VAL A 98 10.21 6.69 -11.26
C VAL A 98 11.68 6.43 -10.90
N PRO A 99 12.30 7.28 -10.07
CA PRO A 99 13.68 7.07 -9.62
C PRO A 99 13.90 5.69 -8.99
N LYS A 100 15.12 5.14 -9.13
CA LYS A 100 15.44 3.82 -8.58
C LYS A 100 15.37 3.81 -7.05
N GLU A 101 15.61 4.96 -6.43
CA GLU A 101 15.59 5.22 -5.00
C GLU A 101 14.18 5.28 -4.42
N TRP A 102 13.15 5.34 -5.25
CA TRP A 102 11.78 5.27 -4.77
C TRP A 102 11.46 3.83 -4.39
N GLN A 103 11.13 3.60 -3.13
CA GLN A 103 10.72 2.30 -2.63
C GLN A 103 9.20 2.17 -2.77
N LEU A 104 8.70 1.13 -3.44
CA LEU A 104 7.26 0.88 -3.54
C LEU A 104 6.73 0.38 -2.18
N ILE A 105 5.75 1.10 -1.64
CA ILE A 105 5.16 0.81 -0.32
C ILE A 105 3.87 0.01 -0.46
N ALA A 106 2.96 0.45 -1.33
CA ALA A 106 1.66 -0.20 -1.50
C ALA A 106 1.01 0.14 -2.86
N GLN A 107 -0.05 -0.59 -3.20
CA GLN A 107 -0.85 -0.39 -4.40
C GLN A 107 -2.33 -0.31 -4.02
N MET A 108 -3.05 0.71 -4.48
CA MET A 108 -4.48 0.89 -4.17
C MET A 108 -5.32 0.91 -5.46
N PRO A 109 -5.87 -0.24 -5.87
CA PRO A 109 -6.92 -0.29 -6.88
C PRO A 109 -8.16 0.48 -6.43
N PHE A 110 -8.73 1.30 -7.31
CA PHE A 110 -9.93 2.09 -7.05
C PHE A 110 -10.89 2.06 -8.24
N GLY A 111 -12.20 2.05 -7.97
CA GLY A 111 -13.22 1.99 -9.01
C GLY A 111 -14.65 2.03 -8.48
N HIS A 112 -15.62 1.61 -9.30
CA HIS A 112 -16.99 1.46 -8.85
C HIS A 112 -17.10 0.33 -7.81
N PRO A 113 -17.72 0.54 -6.64
CA PRO A 113 -17.96 -0.54 -5.69
C PRO A 113 -18.92 -1.58 -6.28
N THR A 114 -18.51 -2.85 -6.30
CA THR A 114 -19.37 -3.96 -6.77
C THR A 114 -20.02 -4.73 -5.62
N GLU A 115 -19.48 -4.60 -4.41
CA GLU A 115 -19.95 -5.30 -3.20
C GLU A 115 -19.78 -4.39 -1.98
N PRO A 116 -20.66 -4.50 -0.96
CA PRO A 116 -20.47 -3.81 0.31
C PRO A 116 -19.25 -4.35 1.08
N PRO A 117 -18.60 -3.53 1.92
CA PRO A 117 -17.49 -4.00 2.75
C PRO A 117 -17.96 -5.08 3.72
N LYS A 118 -17.14 -6.12 3.88
CA LYS A 118 -17.42 -7.19 4.84
C LYS A 118 -17.35 -6.66 6.27
N PRO A 119 -18.18 -7.17 7.20
CA PRO A 119 -18.06 -6.84 8.61
C PRO A 119 -16.67 -7.17 9.15
N ILE A 120 -16.15 -6.31 10.01
CA ILE A 120 -14.85 -6.50 10.66
C ILE A 120 -15.08 -6.53 12.16
N VAL A 121 -14.57 -7.57 12.83
CA VAL A 121 -14.55 -7.64 14.29
C VAL A 121 -13.48 -6.68 14.80
N LYS A 122 -13.88 -5.72 15.65
CA LYS A 122 -12.96 -4.75 16.24
C LYS A 122 -12.61 -5.18 17.66
N VAL A 123 -11.34 -4.97 18.03
CA VAL A 123 -10.89 -5.07 19.42
C VAL A 123 -11.67 -4.05 20.26
N PRO A 124 -12.13 -4.39 21.48
CA PRO A 124 -12.84 -3.47 22.36
C PRO A 124 -12.07 -2.15 22.57
N ILE A 125 -12.78 -1.02 22.62
CA ILE A 125 -12.16 0.31 22.64
C ILE A 125 -11.31 0.54 23.89
N GLU A 126 -11.76 -0.01 25.01
CA GLU A 126 -11.12 0.03 26.33
C GLU A 126 -9.75 -0.67 26.38
N GLU A 127 -9.46 -1.58 25.45
CA GLU A 127 -8.16 -2.23 25.32
C GLU A 127 -7.14 -1.37 24.57
N ARG A 128 -7.61 -0.44 23.72
CA ARG A 128 -6.78 0.35 22.79
C ARG A 128 -6.78 1.85 23.07
N VAL A 129 -7.65 2.34 23.95
CA VAL A 129 -7.74 3.75 24.35
C VAL A 129 -7.86 3.86 25.86
N LYS A 130 -6.99 4.67 26.49
CA LYS A 130 -7.06 5.03 27.90
C LYS A 130 -7.32 6.53 28.02
N VAL A 131 -8.31 6.90 28.83
CA VAL A 131 -8.61 8.30 29.18
C VAL A 131 -8.19 8.50 30.62
N LEU A 132 -7.29 9.44 30.85
CA LEU A 132 -6.82 9.84 32.18
C LEU A 132 -7.30 11.27 32.43
N GLN A 133 -7.71 11.56 33.66
CA GLN A 133 -8.08 12.90 34.13
C GLN A 133 -6.93 13.53 34.91
#